data_AF-A0A964PSC9-F1
#
_entry.id   AF-A0A964PSC9-F1
#
_cell.length_a   1.000
_cell.length_b   1.000
_cell.length_c   1.000
_cell.angle_alpha   90.00
_cell.angle_beta   90.00
_cell.angle_gamma   90.00
#
_symmetry.space_group_name_H-M   'P 1'
#
loop_
_entity.id
_entity.type
_entity.pdbx_description
1 polymer ?
#
loop_
_entity_poly.entity_id
_entity_poly.type
_entity_poly.pdbx_seq_one_letter_code
_entity_poly.pdbx_strand_id
1 'polypeptide(L)'
;MSLSSVQQVRTWSRSCDVAVHVYRILNDITDRNFAERVIQNAFTIPEGVAAAFNPHRYTQQRDALCRSLEALAVLQTQLYLACECGLLKIDQMSILCNEAADLSADLQSQQGAETSSGAA
;
A
#
# COMPACT_ATOMS: atom_id res chain seq x y z
N MET A 1 13.36 14.67 16.05
CA MET A 1 12.72 13.91 14.95
C MET A 1 13.48 14.24 13.67
N SER A 2 13.98 13.22 12.95
CA SER A 2 14.59 13.43 11.64
C SER A 2 13.51 13.68 10.58
N LEU A 3 13.85 14.37 9.49
CA LEU A 3 12.92 14.53 8.36
C LEU A 3 12.46 13.17 7.80
N SER A 4 13.34 12.15 7.84
CA SER A 4 12.99 10.77 7.47
C SER A 4 11.87 10.18 8.34
N SER A 5 11.90 10.40 9.66
CA SER A 5 10.86 9.90 10.56
C SER A 5 9.47 10.51 10.31
N VAL A 6 9.41 11.77 9.86
CA VAL A 6 8.14 12.43 9.53
C VAL A 6 7.57 11.87 8.23
N GLN A 7 8.42 11.63 7.22
CA GLN A 7 7.98 11.03 5.96
C GLN A 7 7.50 9.60 6.15
N GLN A 8 8.21 8.79 6.95
CA GLN A 8 7.82 7.43 7.29
C GLN A 8 6.42 7.39 7.93
N VAL A 9 6.17 8.24 8.94
CA VAL A 9 4.85 8.33 9.58
C VAL A 9 3.76 8.74 8.59
N ARG A 10 4.06 9.66 7.67
CA ARG A 10 3.12 10.07 6.60
C ARG A 10 2.81 8.93 5.63
N THR A 11 3.83 8.23 5.14
CA THR A 11 3.66 7.08 4.24
C THR A 11 2.84 5.98 4.91
N TRP A 12 3.13 5.69 6.18
CA TRP A 12 2.33 4.74 6.97
C TRP A 12 0.88 5.19 7.11
N SER A 13 0.62 6.43 7.52
CA SER A 13 -0.73 6.98 7.64
C SER A 13 -1.52 6.86 6.34
N ARG A 14 -0.91 7.26 5.21
CA ARG A 14 -1.52 7.16 3.87
C ARG A 14 -1.85 5.70 3.50
N SER A 15 -0.95 4.76 3.80
CA SER A 15 -1.23 3.33 3.55
C SER A 15 -2.40 2.79 4.39
N CYS A 16 -2.57 3.27 5.63
CA CYS A 16 -3.74 2.95 6.44
C CYS A 16 -5.01 3.56 5.82
N ASP A 17 -4.96 4.80 5.33
CA ASP A 17 -6.09 5.47 4.70
C ASP A 17 -6.56 4.71 3.45
N VAL A 18 -5.63 4.20 2.63
CA VAL A 18 -5.94 3.32 1.50
C VAL A 18 -6.67 2.06 1.96
N ALA A 19 -6.14 1.35 2.96
CA ALA A 19 -6.76 0.12 3.45
C ALA A 19 -8.17 0.37 4.02
N VAL A 20 -8.36 1.46 4.77
CA VAL A 20 -9.67 1.86 5.29
C VAL A 20 -10.63 2.22 4.16
N HIS A 21 -10.17 2.94 3.14
CA HIS A 21 -11.00 3.32 2.02
C HIS A 21 -11.43 2.09 1.21
N VAL A 22 -10.50 1.16 0.92
CA VAL A 22 -10.80 -0.14 0.28
C VAL A 22 -11.82 -0.93 1.10
N TYR A 23 -11.66 -1.01 2.41
CA TYR A 23 -12.63 -1.69 3.28
C TYR A 23 -14.03 -1.08 3.16
N ARG A 24 -14.14 0.25 3.19
CA ARG A 24 -15.42 0.96 3.09
C ARG A 24 -16.10 0.74 1.75
N ILE A 25 -15.38 0.84 0.63
CA ILE A 25 -15.99 0.67 -0.70
C ILE A 25 -16.42 -0.78 -0.98
N LEU A 26 -15.69 -1.76 -0.45
CA LEU A 26 -15.97 -3.17 -0.68
C LEU A 26 -16.93 -3.78 0.34
N ASN A 27 -17.22 -3.08 1.43
CA ASN A 27 -18.24 -3.53 2.37
C ASN A 27 -19.64 -3.59 1.74
N ASP A 28 -19.88 -2.84 0.67
CA ASP A 28 -21.18 -2.74 0.00
C ASP A 28 -21.30 -3.61 -1.26
N ILE A 29 -20.24 -4.33 -1.67
CA ILE A 29 -20.28 -5.17 -2.87
C ILE A 29 -20.88 -6.55 -2.58
N THR A 30 -21.61 -7.09 -3.57
CA THR A 30 -22.31 -8.38 -3.47
C THR A 30 -21.36 -9.57 -3.42
N ASP A 31 -20.25 -9.53 -4.16
CA ASP A 31 -19.26 -10.61 -4.18
C ASP A 31 -18.33 -10.51 -2.95
N ARG A 32 -18.75 -11.17 -1.87
CA ARG A 32 -18.02 -11.16 -0.59
C ARG A 32 -16.67 -11.87 -0.66
N ASN A 33 -16.53 -12.90 -1.50
CA ASN A 33 -15.27 -13.63 -1.65
C ASN A 33 -14.21 -12.76 -2.34
N PHE A 34 -14.63 -12.02 -3.37
CA PHE A 34 -13.77 -11.03 -3.99
C PHE A 34 -13.43 -9.91 -2.99
N ALA A 35 -14.43 -9.35 -2.31
CA ALA A 35 -14.25 -8.29 -1.32
C ALA A 35 -13.20 -8.65 -0.26
N GLU A 36 -13.33 -9.83 0.34
CA GLU A 36 -12.44 -10.31 1.40
C GLU A 36 -10.99 -10.42 0.91
N ARG A 37 -10.76 -10.94 -0.29
CA ARG A 37 -9.41 -11.07 -0.87
C ARG A 37 -8.76 -9.71 -1.13
N VAL A 38 -9.53 -8.74 -1.61
CA VAL A 38 -9.00 -7.39 -1.85
C VAL A 38 -8.73 -6.67 -0.52
N ILE A 39 -9.61 -6.81 0.47
CA ILE A 39 -9.41 -6.26 1.81
C ILE A 39 -8.16 -6.86 2.46
N GLN A 40 -7.99 -8.18 2.39
CA GLN A 40 -6.81 -8.85 2.93
C GLN A 40 -5.54 -8.35 2.25
N ASN A 41 -5.53 -8.25 0.92
CA ASN A 41 -4.41 -7.67 0.18
C ASN A 41 -4.13 -6.21 0.61
N ALA A 42 -5.17 -5.39 0.78
CA ALA A 42 -5.02 -4.00 1.20
C ALA A 42 -4.40 -3.86 2.60
N PHE A 43 -4.69 -4.76 3.55
CA PHE A 43 -4.07 -4.74 4.88
C PHE A 43 -2.58 -5.08 4.88
N THR A 44 -2.12 -5.89 3.91
CA THR A 44 -0.69 -6.19 3.80
C THR A 44 0.17 -4.96 3.50
N ILE A 45 -0.42 -3.90 2.93
CA ILE A 45 0.28 -2.65 2.60
C ILE A 45 0.77 -1.94 3.87
N PRO A 46 -0.10 -1.46 4.79
CA PRO A 46 0.34 -0.79 6.01
C PRO A 46 1.12 -1.71 6.95
N GLU A 47 0.86 -3.02 6.95
CA GLU A 47 1.64 -4.00 7.72
C GLU A 47 3.09 -4.08 7.24
N GLY A 48 3.29 -4.15 5.92
CA GLY A 48 4.63 -4.13 5.32
C GLY A 48 5.34 -2.80 5.55
N VAL A 49 4.63 -1.67 5.46
CA VAL A 49 5.19 -0.33 5.72
C VAL A 49 5.62 -0.21 7.20
N ALA A 50 4.78 -0.65 8.14
CA ALA A 50 5.13 -0.64 9.55
C ALA A 50 6.33 -1.56 9.87
N ALA A 51 6.38 -2.74 9.25
CA ALA A 51 7.49 -3.68 9.40
C ALA A 51 8.80 -3.12 8.81
N ALA A 52 8.71 -2.41 7.68
CA ALA A 52 9.86 -1.75 7.06
C ALA A 52 10.47 -0.66 7.94
N PHE A 53 9.65 0.06 8.70
CA PHE A 53 10.12 1.10 9.60
C PHE A 53 10.61 0.58 10.96
N ASN A 54 10.59 -0.74 11.17
CA ASN A 54 11.14 -1.34 12.37
C ASN A 54 12.68 -1.39 12.29
N PRO A 55 13.43 -0.70 13.17
CA PRO A 55 14.88 -0.56 13.07
C PRO A 55 15.66 -1.83 13.43
N HIS A 56 15.03 -2.87 13.96
CA HIS A 56 15.76 -4.00 14.54
C HIS A 56 16.18 -5.09 13.55
N ARG A 57 15.76 -5.03 12.27
CA ARG A 57 16.01 -6.13 11.29
C ARG A 57 16.14 -5.65 9.84
N TYR A 58 17.28 -5.08 9.47
CA TYR A 58 17.57 -4.53 8.13
C TYR A 58 17.21 -5.45 6.94
N THR A 59 17.53 -6.74 6.99
CA THR A 59 17.17 -7.67 5.90
C THR A 59 15.65 -7.81 5.74
N GLN A 60 14.91 -7.76 6.84
CA GLN A 60 13.44 -7.82 6.82
C GLN A 60 12.80 -6.50 6.37
N GLN A 61 13.53 -5.38 6.41
CA GLN A 61 13.01 -4.09 5.96
C GLN A 61 12.81 -4.08 4.44
N ARG A 62 13.81 -4.53 3.68
CA ARG A 62 13.71 -4.59 2.21
C ARG A 62 12.59 -5.53 1.78
N ASP A 63 12.52 -6.72 2.38
CA ASP A 63 11.46 -7.69 2.11
C ASP A 63 10.07 -7.13 2.46
N ALA A 64 9.96 -6.37 3.56
CA ALA A 64 8.71 -5.73 3.95
C ALA A 64 8.29 -4.63 2.96
N LEU A 65 9.22 -3.80 2.48
CA LEU A 65 8.96 -2.81 1.43
C LEU A 65 8.55 -3.48 0.11
N CYS A 66 9.25 -4.55 -0.30
CA CYS A 66 8.89 -5.31 -1.49
C CYS A 66 7.46 -5.88 -1.39
N ARG A 67 7.09 -6.47 -0.25
CA ARG A 67 5.71 -6.95 -0.02
C ARG A 67 4.68 -5.83 -0.12
N SER A 68 4.95 -4.65 0.43
CA SER A 68 4.04 -3.49 0.30
C SER A 68 3.89 -3.04 -1.15
N LEU A 69 4.98 -3.00 -1.92
CA LEU A 69 4.96 -2.64 -3.35
C LEU A 69 4.20 -3.67 -4.19
N GLU A 70 4.42 -4.96 -3.94
CA GLU A 70 3.67 -6.04 -4.57
C GLU A 70 2.17 -5.94 -4.26
N ALA A 71 1.82 -5.71 -3.00
CA ALA A 71 0.45 -5.56 -2.57
C ALA A 71 -0.25 -4.35 -3.22
N LEU A 72 0.46 -3.22 -3.38
CA LEU A 72 -0.05 -2.04 -4.10
C LEU A 72 -0.34 -2.33 -5.58
N ALA A 73 0.56 -3.04 -6.27
CA ALA A 73 0.36 -3.44 -7.66
C ALA A 73 -0.82 -4.42 -7.82
N VAL A 74 -0.93 -5.39 -6.91
CA VAL A 74 -2.06 -6.32 -6.87
C VAL A 74 -3.37 -5.57 -6.58
N LEU A 75 -3.35 -4.60 -5.67
CA LEU A 75 -4.53 -3.79 -5.34
C LEU A 75 -5.03 -3.02 -6.56
N GLN A 76 -4.14 -2.35 -7.30
CA GLN A 76 -4.52 -1.65 -8.54
C GLN A 76 -5.16 -2.60 -9.56
N THR A 77 -4.58 -3.79 -9.74
CA THR A 77 -5.14 -4.83 -10.63
C THR A 77 -6.53 -5.27 -10.17
N GLN A 78 -6.70 -5.52 -8.88
CA GLN A 78 -7.98 -5.94 -8.30
C GLN A 78 -9.05 -4.85 -8.46
N LEU A 79 -8.71 -3.58 -8.19
CA LEU A 79 -9.64 -2.45 -8.34
C LEU A 79 -10.07 -2.25 -9.79
N TYR A 80 -9.15 -2.40 -10.74
CA TYR A 80 -9.45 -2.38 -12.16
C TYR A 80 -10.45 -3.47 -12.54
N LEU A 81 -10.19 -4.72 -12.14
CA LEU A 81 -11.10 -5.84 -12.40
C LEU A 81 -12.47 -5.63 -11.74
N ALA A 82 -12.52 -5.10 -10.52
CA ALA A 82 -13.77 -4.79 -9.83
C ALA A 82 -14.61 -3.76 -10.63
N CYS A 83 -13.96 -2.76 -11.22
CA CYS A 83 -14.60 -1.77 -12.07
C CYS A 83 -15.15 -2.40 -13.35
N GLU A 84 -14.33 -3.18 -14.06
CA GLU A 84 -14.74 -3.86 -15.30
C GLU A 84 -15.89 -4.87 -15.10
N CYS A 85 -15.95 -5.50 -13.92
CA CYS A 85 -17.06 -6.39 -13.55
C CYS A 85 -18.30 -5.65 -13.02
N GLY A 86 -18.29 -4.31 -12.98
CA GLY A 86 -19.42 -3.51 -12.48
C GLY A 86 -19.60 -3.57 -10.96
N LEU A 87 -18.60 -4.03 -10.21
CA LEU A 87 -18.61 -4.08 -8.74
C LEU A 87 -18.19 -2.74 -8.13
N LEU A 88 -17.45 -1.91 -8.87
CA LEU A 88 -16.92 -0.63 -8.42
C LEU A 88 -17.18 0.46 -9.46
N LYS A 89 -17.40 1.71 -9.01
CA LYS A 89 -17.48 2.85 -9.93
C LYS A 89 -16.09 3.30 -10.37
N ILE A 90 -15.99 3.79 -11.60
CA ILE A 90 -14.73 4.31 -12.18
C ILE A 90 -14.06 5.38 -11.30
N ASP A 91 -14.85 6.27 -10.68
CA ASP A 91 -14.32 7.31 -9.80
C ASP A 91 -13.65 6.72 -8.55
N GLN A 92 -14.26 5.71 -7.94
CA GLN A 92 -13.74 5.04 -6.75
C GLN A 92 -12.46 4.27 -7.09
N MET A 93 -12.45 3.58 -8.23
CA MET A 93 -11.26 2.91 -8.76
C MET A 93 -10.14 3.92 -9.01
N SER A 94 -10.41 5.02 -9.72
CA SER A 94 -9.40 6.01 -10.10
C SER A 94 -8.73 6.65 -8.89
N ILE A 95 -9.51 7.06 -7.88
CA ILE A 95 -8.99 7.66 -6.65
C ILE A 95 -8.00 6.70 -5.95
N LEU A 96 -8.40 5.44 -5.78
CA LEU A 96 -7.58 4.44 -5.10
C LEU A 96 -6.34 4.03 -5.91
N CYS A 97 -6.47 3.89 -7.23
CA CYS A 97 -5.34 3.57 -8.09
C CYS A 97 -4.30 4.70 -8.10
N ASN A 98 -4.74 5.96 -8.13
CA ASN A 98 -3.83 7.11 -8.07
C ASN A 98 -3.11 7.16 -6.72
N GLU A 99 -3.83 7.00 -5.60
CA GLU A 99 -3.20 6.98 -4.27
C GLU A 99 -2.24 5.80 -4.10
N ALA A 100 -2.59 4.61 -4.65
CA ALA A 100 -1.70 3.46 -4.63
C ALA A 100 -0.43 3.68 -5.47
N ALA A 101 -0.54 4.38 -6.61
CA ALA A 101 0.60 4.74 -7.44
C ALA A 101 1.53 5.75 -6.74
N ASP A 102 0.95 6.77 -6.10
CA ASP A 102 1.70 7.76 -5.32
C ASP A 102 2.42 7.12 -4.14
N LEU A 103 1.76 6.22 -3.40
CA LEU A 103 2.38 5.44 -2.33
C LEU A 103 3.53 4.56 -2.83
N SER A 104 3.38 3.96 -4.02
CA SER A 104 4.44 3.15 -4.62
C SER A 104 5.68 4.00 -4.91
N ALA A 105 5.49 5.21 -5.45
CA ALA A 105 6.57 6.16 -5.69
C ALA A 105 7.24 6.61 -4.38
N ASP A 106 6.45 6.92 -3.35
CA ASP A 106 6.95 7.29 -2.01
C ASP A 106 7.84 6.17 -1.43
N LEU A 107 7.40 4.91 -1.51
CA LEU A 107 8.15 3.77 -0.98
C LEU A 107 9.42 3.46 -1.78
N GLN A 108 9.37 3.58 -3.11
CA GLN A 108 10.53 3.40 -3.97
C GLN A 108 11.61 4.47 -3.72
N SER A 109 11.20 5.72 -3.51
CA SER A 109 12.13 6.81 -3.17
C SER A 109 12.88 6.54 -1.87
N GLN A 110 12.23 5.89 -0.90
CA GLN A 110 12.81 5.54 0.39
C GLN A 110 13.79 4.35 0.28
N GLN A 111 13.50 3.35 -0.56
CA GLN A 111 14.45 2.26 -0.83
C GLN A 111 15.77 2.75 -1.44
N GLY A 112 15.72 3.73 -2.35
CA GLY A 112 16.92 4.29 -3.01
C GLY A 112 17.78 5.16 -2.09
N ALA A 113 17.19 5.77 -1.06
CA ALA A 113 17.92 6.57 -0.07
C ALA A 113 18.68 5.70 0.94
N GLU A 114 18.19 4.51 1.26
CA GLU A 114 18.84 3.60 2.22
C GLU A 114 20.06 2.88 1.61
N THR A 115 20.05 2.58 0.31
CA THR A 115 21.21 1.99 -0.39
C THR A 115 22.41 2.92 -0.48
N SER A 116 22.21 4.23 -0.43
CA SER A 116 23.28 5.23 -0.49
C SER A 116 23.89 5.56 0.88
N SER A 117 23.19 5.26 1.99
CA SER A 117 23.69 5.48 3.36
C SER A 117 24.44 4.27 3.94
N GLY A 118 24.33 3.08 3.36
CA GLY A 118 25.00 1.85 3.83
C GLY A 118 26.36 1.55 3.20
N ALA A 119 26.90 2.47 2.39
CA ALA A 119 28.17 2.31 1.67
C ALA A 119 29.32 3.16 2.26
N ALA A 120 29.17 3.67 3.48
CA ALA A 120 30.18 4.48 4.19
C ALA A 120 30.68 3.76 5.45
#